data_AF-A0A662D771-F1
#
_entry.id   AF-A0A662D771-F1
#
_cell.length_a   1.000
_cell.length_b   1.000
_cell.length_c   1.000
_cell.angle_alpha   90.00
_cell.angle_beta   90.00
_cell.angle_gamma   90.00
#
_symmetry.space_group_name_H-M   'P 1'
#
loop_
_entity.id
_entity.type
_entity.pdbx_description
1 polymer ?
#
loop_
_entity_poly.entity_id
_entity_poly.type
_entity_poly.pdbx_seq_one_letter_code
_entity_poly.pdbx_strand_id
1 'polypeptide(L)'
;KEPQPPKPPDFYVTEPQKYYILNLPPGNYRIRLKADDGTIVEGSEKNLLVFTARRKEGIGYEIIPGNRWTKREECNDPTNVIYAAGKNVLYFRPYYQDEYNELYHNKLLDPQNEGREENWKWVHTEPVKDVYLLFYGQDRLLKRVDKKPYKVKQIPGPELGYNIVEFTRESFPGEKPTFEGYQLALSQDLPKQGYQIYLEKKKKNILLTESRREIRLIKKKNASFLYYLSLFPLVVGAIVFIIRWRKVEK
;
A
#
# COMPACT_ATOMS: atom_id res chain seq x y z
N LYS A 1 25.66 -1.13 42.52
CA LYS A 1 24.85 -1.47 41.32
C LYS A 1 25.80 -2.20 40.40
N GLU A 2 25.66 -3.51 40.24
CA GLU A 2 26.54 -4.28 39.36
C GLU A 2 26.37 -3.81 37.90
N PRO A 3 27.46 -3.74 37.13
CA PRO A 3 27.39 -3.36 35.72
C PRO A 3 26.65 -4.46 34.95
N GLN A 4 25.69 -4.05 34.10
CA GLN A 4 25.03 -5.00 33.22
C GLN A 4 26.05 -5.56 32.23
N PRO A 5 26.08 -6.90 32.02
CA PRO A 5 26.97 -7.50 31.04
C PRO A 5 26.69 -6.93 29.65
N PRO A 6 27.73 -6.72 28.83
CA PRO A 6 27.57 -6.20 27.48
C PRO A 6 26.68 -7.14 26.67
N LYS A 7 25.79 -6.56 25.86
CA LYS A 7 25.00 -7.36 24.91
C LYS A 7 25.96 -8.02 23.92
N PRO A 8 25.81 -9.32 23.64
CA PRO A 8 26.57 -9.96 22.58
C PRO A 8 26.31 -9.23 21.26
N PRO A 9 27.32 -9.16 20.36
CA PRO A 9 27.16 -8.52 19.06
C PRO A 9 26.09 -9.26 18.24
N ASP A 10 24.99 -8.57 17.94
CA ASP A 10 23.88 -9.06 17.12
C ASP A 10 24.17 -8.96 15.60
N PHE A 11 25.44 -8.81 15.19
CA PHE A 11 25.82 -8.63 13.80
C PHE A 11 26.99 -9.53 13.42
N TYR A 12 26.86 -10.18 12.26
CA TYR A 12 27.94 -10.91 11.63
C TYR A 12 28.90 -9.92 10.98
N VAL A 13 30.19 -10.01 11.29
CA VAL A 13 31.24 -9.27 10.58
C VAL A 13 31.70 -10.14 9.42
N THR A 14 31.22 -9.83 8.21
CA THR A 14 31.79 -10.40 6.98
C THR A 14 33.00 -9.58 6.57
N GLU A 15 34.02 -10.23 6.01
CA GLU A 15 35.16 -9.51 5.42
C GLU A 15 34.68 -8.51 4.36
N PRO A 16 35.25 -7.29 4.30
CA PRO A 16 34.88 -6.30 3.30
C PRO A 16 35.25 -6.80 1.90
N GLN A 17 34.23 -7.06 1.09
CA GLN A 17 34.41 -7.39 -0.32
C GLN A 17 34.80 -6.13 -1.11
N LYS A 18 35.81 -6.25 -1.96
CA LYS A 18 36.25 -5.18 -2.85
C LYS A 18 35.34 -5.15 -4.07
N TYR A 19 34.62 -4.05 -4.23
CA TYR A 19 33.72 -3.81 -5.36
C TYR A 19 34.12 -2.55 -6.12
N TYR A 20 33.80 -2.52 -7.41
CA TYR A 20 33.88 -1.30 -8.22
C TYR A 20 32.61 -0.48 -8.05
N ILE A 21 32.75 0.77 -7.62
CA ILE A 21 31.62 1.72 -7.55
C ILE A 21 31.56 2.48 -8.86
N LEU A 22 30.46 2.31 -9.60
CA LEU A 22 30.20 3.03 -10.84
C LEU A 22 29.21 4.17 -10.54
N ASN A 23 29.67 5.42 -10.65
CA ASN A 23 28.83 6.60 -10.59
C ASN A 23 28.83 7.27 -11.96
N LEU A 24 27.90 6.85 -12.82
CA LEU A 24 27.79 7.29 -14.20
C LEU A 24 26.46 8.06 -14.36
N PRO A 25 26.41 9.08 -15.25
CA PRO A 25 25.13 9.70 -15.60
C PRO A 25 24.21 8.71 -16.34
N PRO A 26 22.90 9.00 -16.46
CA PRO A 26 22.00 8.17 -17.25
C PRO A 26 22.48 8.01 -18.69
N GLY A 27 22.49 6.78 -19.19
CA GLY A 27 23.02 6.46 -20.51
C GLY A 27 23.26 4.98 -20.73
N ASN A 28 23.62 4.64 -21.97
CA ASN A 28 24.02 3.31 -22.38
C ASN A 28 25.55 3.21 -22.39
N TYR A 29 26.08 2.24 -21.67
CA TYR A 29 27.51 2.01 -21.50
C TYR A 29 27.87 0.57 -21.85
N ARG A 30 29.15 0.36 -22.14
CA ARG A 30 29.75 -0.97 -22.17
C ARG A 30 30.83 -1.02 -21.12
N ILE A 31 30.79 -2.06 -20.30
CA ILE A 31 31.80 -2.33 -19.29
C ILE A 31 32.58 -3.59 -19.68
N ARG A 32 33.87 -3.59 -19.33
CA ARG A 32 34.81 -4.69 -19.56
C ARG A 32 35.87 -4.66 -18.48
N LEU A 33 36.34 -5.84 -18.07
CA LEU A 33 37.43 -5.95 -17.10
C LEU A 33 38.77 -5.92 -17.83
N LYS A 34 39.72 -5.20 -17.23
CA LYS A 34 41.10 -5.12 -17.68
C LYS A 34 41.96 -5.86 -16.65
N ALA A 35 42.75 -6.83 -17.11
CA ALA A 35 43.71 -7.53 -16.28
C ALA A 35 44.89 -6.62 -15.91
N ASP A 36 45.72 -7.05 -14.96
CA ASP A 36 46.84 -6.25 -14.46
C ASP A 36 47.89 -5.95 -15.56
N ASP A 37 48.01 -6.83 -16.57
CA ASP A 37 48.86 -6.66 -17.76
C ASP A 37 48.27 -5.70 -18.81
N GLY A 38 47.07 -5.21 -18.55
CA GLY A 38 46.33 -4.30 -19.41
C GLY A 38 45.56 -4.95 -20.56
N THR A 39 45.51 -6.27 -20.63
CA THR A 39 44.65 -6.99 -21.58
C THR A 39 43.18 -6.97 -21.13
N ILE A 40 42.26 -7.12 -22.08
CA ILE A 40 40.83 -7.24 -21.77
C ILE A 40 40.55 -8.70 -21.42
N VAL A 41 39.89 -8.92 -20.28
CA VAL A 41 39.46 -10.28 -19.90
C VAL A 41 38.36 -10.74 -20.85
N GLU A 42 38.57 -11.87 -21.51
CA GLU A 42 37.60 -12.44 -22.46
C GLU A 42 36.26 -12.74 -21.77
N GLY A 43 35.15 -12.49 -22.46
CA GLY A 43 33.79 -12.70 -21.92
C GLY A 43 33.35 -11.69 -20.86
N SER A 44 34.21 -10.75 -20.46
CA SER A 44 33.89 -9.72 -19.46
C SER A 44 33.02 -8.58 -19.99
N GLU A 45 32.80 -8.50 -21.30
CA GLU A 45 31.97 -7.46 -21.90
C GLU A 45 30.50 -7.61 -21.44
N LYS A 46 29.95 -6.50 -20.95
CA LYS A 46 28.54 -6.37 -20.57
C LYS A 46 28.00 -5.01 -21.01
N ASN A 47 26.74 -4.99 -21.43
CA ASN A 47 26.00 -3.75 -21.60
C ASN A 47 25.51 -3.28 -20.23
N LEU A 48 25.71 -2.00 -19.93
CA LEU A 48 25.27 -1.34 -18.72
C LEU A 48 24.33 -0.21 -19.09
N LEU A 49 23.08 -0.30 -18.65
CA LEU A 49 22.11 0.78 -18.77
C LEU A 49 22.00 1.51 -17.42
N VAL A 50 22.27 2.80 -17.42
CA VAL A 50 22.01 3.68 -16.28
C VAL A 50 20.75 4.48 -16.58
N PHE A 51 19.75 4.35 -15.73
CA PHE A 51 18.44 4.99 -15.90
C PHE A 51 18.06 5.80 -14.66
N THR A 52 17.07 6.67 -14.80
CA THR A 52 16.53 7.45 -13.67
C THR A 52 15.01 7.40 -13.69
N ALA A 53 14.40 7.78 -12.57
CA ALA A 53 12.94 7.88 -12.49
C ALA A 53 12.41 8.95 -13.44
N ARG A 54 11.28 8.66 -14.09
CA ARG A 54 10.58 9.61 -14.95
C ARG A 54 9.85 10.68 -14.13
N ARG A 55 9.27 10.29 -13.00
CA ARG A 55 8.62 11.17 -12.03
C ARG A 55 9.21 10.93 -10.65
N LYS A 56 9.45 12.00 -9.91
CA LYS A 56 10.09 11.95 -8.59
C LYS A 56 9.22 12.60 -7.54
N GLU A 57 9.46 12.22 -6.29
CA GLU A 57 8.86 12.85 -5.10
C GLU A 57 7.33 12.76 -5.04
N GLY A 58 6.73 11.74 -5.68
CA GLY A 58 5.32 11.44 -5.48
C GLY A 58 5.06 10.97 -4.05
N ILE A 59 3.81 11.06 -3.59
CA ILE A 59 3.39 10.47 -2.32
C ILE A 59 2.43 9.33 -2.59
N GLY A 60 2.79 8.13 -2.15
CA GLY A 60 1.97 6.92 -2.20
C GLY A 60 1.55 6.47 -0.81
N TYR A 61 0.64 5.51 -0.77
CA TYR A 61 0.20 4.88 0.48
C TYR A 61 0.29 3.37 0.37
N GLU A 62 0.90 2.75 1.36
CA GLU A 62 0.65 1.36 1.69
C GLU A 62 -0.51 1.32 2.71
N ILE A 63 -1.55 0.56 2.40
CA ILE A 63 -2.78 0.45 3.18
C ILE A 63 -2.83 -0.96 3.75
N ILE A 64 -2.96 -1.06 5.07
CA ILE A 64 -3.14 -2.32 5.77
C ILE A 64 -4.61 -2.39 6.21
N PRO A 65 -5.42 -3.28 5.61
CA PRO A 65 -6.78 -3.50 6.08
C PRO A 65 -6.78 -4.23 7.41
N GLY A 66 -7.51 -3.72 8.40
CA GLY A 66 -7.61 -4.33 9.72
C GLY A 66 -8.20 -5.74 9.69
N ASN A 67 -9.02 -6.06 8.70
CA ASN A 67 -9.61 -7.39 8.49
C ASN A 67 -8.74 -8.34 7.64
N ARG A 68 -7.64 -7.85 7.02
CA ARG A 68 -6.65 -8.67 6.29
C ARG A 68 -5.23 -8.11 6.44
N TRP A 69 -4.66 -8.14 7.66
CA TRP A 69 -3.42 -7.42 7.98
C TRP A 69 -2.19 -7.92 7.21
N THR A 70 -2.18 -9.20 6.83
CA THR A 70 -1.09 -9.82 6.05
C THR A 70 -1.10 -9.40 4.58
N LYS A 71 -2.22 -8.88 4.07
CA LYS A 71 -2.34 -8.39 2.69
C LYS A 71 -2.30 -6.87 2.68
N ARG A 72 -1.14 -6.34 2.30
CA ARG A 72 -0.97 -4.91 2.11
C ARG A 72 -1.44 -4.52 0.71
N GLU A 73 -2.11 -3.38 0.62
CA GLU A 73 -2.66 -2.84 -0.62
C GLU A 73 -1.96 -1.52 -0.92
N GLU A 74 -1.57 -1.31 -2.17
CA GLU A 74 -0.86 -0.09 -2.58
C GLU A 74 -1.83 0.90 -3.25
N CYS A 75 -1.71 2.18 -2.87
CA CYS A 75 -2.44 3.29 -3.44
C CYS A 75 -1.46 4.36 -3.92
N ASN A 76 -0.70 3.97 -4.95
CA ASN A 76 0.43 4.75 -5.45
C ASN A 76 -0.03 5.85 -6.41
N ASP A 77 -0.99 5.56 -7.30
CA ASP A 77 -1.52 6.55 -8.23
C ASP A 77 -2.46 7.55 -7.51
N PRO A 78 -2.29 8.87 -7.67
CA PRO A 78 -3.21 9.87 -7.12
C PRO A 78 -4.66 9.75 -7.61
N THR A 79 -4.88 9.17 -8.77
CA THR A 79 -6.22 8.91 -9.33
C THR A 79 -6.92 7.70 -8.71
N ASN A 80 -6.19 6.88 -7.94
CA ASN A 80 -6.79 5.73 -7.27
C ASN A 80 -7.77 6.17 -6.19
N VAL A 81 -8.93 5.52 -6.21
CA VAL A 81 -9.98 5.70 -5.20
C VAL A 81 -9.97 4.51 -4.26
N ILE A 82 -9.90 4.77 -2.96
CA ILE A 82 -9.92 3.75 -1.92
C ILE A 82 -11.37 3.39 -1.61
N TYR A 83 -11.76 2.16 -1.89
CA TYR A 83 -13.10 1.67 -1.60
C TYR A 83 -13.11 0.92 -0.27
N ALA A 84 -13.97 1.34 0.65
CA ALA A 84 -14.18 0.66 1.92
C ALA A 84 -15.64 0.22 2.06
N ALA A 85 -15.86 -1.09 2.22
CA ALA A 85 -17.20 -1.67 2.36
C ALA A 85 -17.46 -2.12 3.81
N GLY A 86 -18.58 -1.67 4.40
CA GLY A 86 -18.96 -2.04 5.76
C GLY A 86 -18.17 -1.31 6.85
N LYS A 87 -17.97 -1.96 8.01
CA LYS A 87 -17.16 -1.42 9.12
C LYS A 87 -15.71 -1.88 8.91
N ASN A 88 -14.85 -0.97 8.46
CA ASN A 88 -13.44 -1.26 8.23
C ASN A 88 -12.55 -0.30 9.01
N VAL A 89 -11.45 -0.84 9.52
CA VAL A 89 -10.34 -0.04 10.02
C VAL A 89 -9.23 -0.17 9.01
N LEU A 90 -8.73 0.96 8.50
CA LEU A 90 -7.61 1.01 7.58
C LEU A 90 -6.43 1.67 8.28
N TYR A 91 -5.23 1.12 8.11
CA TYR A 91 -4.00 1.73 8.58
C TYR A 91 -3.21 2.21 7.38
N PHE A 92 -2.98 3.52 7.30
CA PHE A 92 -2.26 4.14 6.21
C PHE A 92 -0.78 4.30 6.57
N ARG A 93 0.10 3.99 5.64
CA ARG A 93 1.54 4.22 5.73
C ARG A 93 1.98 5.03 4.51
N PRO A 94 2.22 6.34 4.66
CA PRO A 94 2.62 7.19 3.55
C PRO A 94 4.11 7.00 3.21
N TYR A 95 4.42 6.97 1.92
CA TYR A 95 5.78 6.87 1.40
C TYR A 95 6.02 7.91 0.32
N TYR A 96 7.24 8.44 0.25
CA TYR A 96 7.72 9.03 -0.98
C TYR A 96 7.91 7.92 -2.01
N GLN A 97 7.64 8.24 -3.27
CA GLN A 97 7.72 7.28 -4.35
C GLN A 97 8.21 7.95 -5.63
N ASP A 98 8.91 7.16 -6.43
CA ASP A 98 9.42 7.55 -7.73
C ASP A 98 8.90 6.56 -8.78
N GLU A 99 8.66 7.04 -10.00
CA GLU A 99 8.15 6.23 -11.11
C GLU A 99 9.31 5.75 -11.97
N TYR A 100 9.51 4.43 -12.01
CA TYR A 100 10.53 3.77 -12.81
C TYR A 100 9.90 2.90 -13.88
N ASN A 101 10.65 2.67 -14.95
CA ASN A 101 10.32 1.63 -15.91
C ASN A 101 10.35 0.25 -15.22
N GLU A 102 9.32 -0.56 -15.46
CA GLU A 102 9.16 -1.86 -14.78
C GLU A 102 10.33 -2.79 -15.07
N LEU A 103 10.71 -2.97 -16.35
CA LEU A 103 11.83 -3.81 -16.78
C LEU A 103 13.14 -3.37 -16.12
N TYR A 104 13.49 -2.10 -16.22
CA TYR A 104 14.79 -1.61 -15.72
C TYR A 104 14.90 -1.69 -14.20
N HIS A 105 13.83 -1.35 -13.48
CA HIS A 105 13.84 -1.46 -12.02
C HIS A 105 13.87 -2.92 -11.56
N ASN A 106 13.16 -3.84 -12.23
CA ASN A 106 13.20 -5.25 -11.86
C ASN A 106 14.62 -5.80 -12.03
N LYS A 107 15.28 -5.51 -13.16
CA LYS A 107 16.66 -5.92 -13.43
C LYS A 107 17.71 -5.32 -12.49
N LEU A 108 17.42 -4.16 -11.89
CA LEU A 108 18.27 -3.57 -10.86
C LEU A 108 18.25 -4.39 -9.56
N LEU A 109 17.10 -4.95 -9.18
CA LEU A 109 16.96 -5.77 -7.98
C LEU A 109 17.41 -7.21 -8.20
N ASP A 110 17.06 -7.77 -9.35
CA ASP A 110 17.39 -9.13 -9.76
C ASP A 110 17.65 -9.12 -11.28
N PRO A 111 18.91 -9.28 -11.72
CA PRO A 111 19.27 -9.25 -13.14
C PRO A 111 18.54 -10.27 -14.02
N GLN A 112 18.04 -11.37 -13.44
CA GLN A 112 17.30 -12.41 -14.15
C GLN A 112 15.79 -12.19 -14.18
N ASN A 113 15.32 -11.13 -13.51
CA ASN A 113 13.91 -10.81 -13.45
C ASN A 113 13.44 -10.24 -14.79
N GLU A 114 12.35 -10.82 -15.29
CA GLU A 114 11.66 -10.31 -16.47
C GLU A 114 10.78 -9.12 -16.09
N GLY A 115 10.68 -8.16 -17.00
CA GLY A 115 9.76 -7.04 -16.83
C GLY A 115 9.30 -6.52 -18.17
N ARG A 116 8.30 -5.65 -18.13
CA ARG A 116 7.70 -5.05 -19.33
C ARG A 116 8.33 -3.69 -19.58
N GLU A 117 8.84 -3.48 -20.79
CA GLU A 117 9.49 -2.21 -21.17
C GLU A 117 8.45 -1.10 -21.36
N GLU A 118 7.23 -1.45 -21.79
CA GLU A 118 6.11 -0.55 -22.00
C GLU A 118 5.49 -0.05 -20.68
N ASN A 119 5.79 -0.70 -19.56
CA ASN A 119 5.18 -0.42 -18.27
C ASN A 119 6.04 0.46 -17.36
N TRP A 120 5.34 1.24 -16.55
CA TRP A 120 5.90 2.08 -15.51
C TRP A 120 5.27 1.72 -14.17
N LYS A 121 6.08 1.69 -13.12
CA LYS A 121 5.61 1.40 -11.76
C LYS A 121 6.15 2.43 -10.78
N TRP A 122 5.32 2.75 -9.80
CA TRP A 122 5.71 3.54 -8.64
C TRP A 122 6.43 2.65 -7.64
N VAL A 123 7.56 3.12 -7.14
CA VAL A 123 8.38 2.41 -6.15
C VAL A 123 8.52 3.29 -4.92
N HIS A 124 8.18 2.74 -3.75
CA HIS A 124 8.33 3.43 -2.47
C HIS A 124 9.81 3.55 -2.11
N THR A 125 10.24 4.75 -1.74
CA THR A 125 11.61 5.05 -1.34
C THR A 125 11.70 5.16 0.18
N GLU A 126 11.24 6.29 0.73
CA GLU A 126 11.32 6.57 2.16
C GLU A 126 9.94 6.81 2.77
N PRO A 127 9.68 6.34 4.02
CA PRO A 127 8.46 6.69 4.73
C PRO A 127 8.35 8.20 4.95
N VAL A 128 7.18 8.78 4.74
CA VAL A 128 6.94 10.20 5.05
C VAL A 128 6.87 10.37 6.57
N LYS A 129 7.80 11.17 7.12
CA LYS A 129 7.95 11.43 8.56
C LYS A 129 7.35 12.77 8.96
N ASP A 130 7.09 12.94 10.25
CA ASP A 130 6.62 14.20 10.86
C ASP A 130 5.37 14.79 10.18
N VAL A 131 4.39 13.94 9.88
CA VAL A 131 3.09 14.37 9.32
C VAL A 131 1.90 13.92 10.17
N TYR A 132 0.80 14.66 10.08
CA TYR A 132 -0.54 14.21 10.46
C TYR A 132 -1.28 13.72 9.21
N LEU A 133 -2.14 12.71 9.38
CA LEU A 133 -3.13 12.36 8.36
C LEU A 133 -4.43 13.09 8.67
N LEU A 134 -4.86 13.94 7.73
CA LEU A 134 -6.10 14.69 7.82
C LEU A 134 -7.19 13.94 7.05
N PHE A 135 -8.32 13.70 7.70
CA PHE A 135 -9.49 13.06 7.11
C PHE A 135 -10.60 14.08 6.97
N TYR A 136 -11.02 14.32 5.72
CA TYR A 136 -12.05 15.27 5.34
C TYR A 136 -13.30 14.56 4.83
N GLY A 137 -14.46 15.17 5.05
CA GLY A 137 -15.70 14.82 4.37
C GLY A 137 -16.44 16.09 3.96
N GLN A 138 -16.81 16.20 2.68
CA GLN A 138 -17.37 17.44 2.10
C GLN A 138 -16.57 18.69 2.51
N ASP A 139 -15.25 18.61 2.36
CA ASP A 139 -14.30 19.71 2.65
C ASP A 139 -14.26 20.19 4.11
N ARG A 140 -14.99 19.54 5.03
CA ARG A 140 -14.84 19.71 6.46
C ARG A 140 -13.85 18.70 7.03
N LEU A 141 -12.87 19.18 7.81
CA LEU A 141 -11.97 18.32 8.55
C LEU A 141 -12.77 17.54 9.61
N LEU A 142 -12.79 16.22 9.49
CA LEU A 142 -13.46 15.32 10.43
C LEU A 142 -12.52 14.82 11.51
N LYS A 143 -11.27 14.49 11.14
CA LYS A 143 -10.29 13.96 12.08
C LYS A 143 -8.87 14.30 11.64
N ARG A 144 -8.04 14.70 12.61
CA ARG A 144 -6.58 14.71 12.49
C ARG A 144 -6.05 13.46 13.19
N VAL A 145 -5.28 12.65 12.48
CA VAL A 145 -4.79 11.35 12.94
C VAL A 145 -3.28 11.37 13.08
N ASP A 146 -2.81 10.90 14.23
CA ASP A 146 -1.39 10.70 14.50
C ASP A 146 -0.91 9.30 14.12
N LYS A 147 0.37 9.20 13.77
CA LYS A 147 1.04 7.92 13.57
C LYS A 147 1.19 7.23 14.92
N LYS A 148 0.77 5.97 14.98
CA LYS A 148 0.90 5.14 16.18
C LYS A 148 1.51 3.78 15.85
N PRO A 149 2.23 3.17 16.80
CA PRO A 149 2.69 1.78 16.69
C PRO A 149 1.55 0.80 17.04
N TYR A 150 1.52 -0.33 16.33
CA TYR A 150 0.50 -1.38 16.49
C TYR A 150 1.14 -2.75 16.66
N LYS A 151 0.49 -3.60 17.44
CA LYS A 151 0.83 -5.01 17.64
C LYS A 151 -0.32 -5.89 17.17
N VAL A 152 0.01 -6.91 16.39
CA VAL A 152 -0.95 -7.94 15.99
C VAL A 152 -0.87 -9.09 16.99
N LYS A 153 -2.01 -9.44 17.59
CA LYS A 153 -2.18 -10.62 18.45
C LYS A 153 -3.00 -11.66 17.70
N GLN A 154 -2.51 -12.89 17.63
CA GLN A 154 -3.32 -14.01 17.16
C GLN A 154 -4.38 -14.35 18.21
N ILE A 155 -5.61 -14.59 17.77
CA ILE A 155 -6.69 -15.04 18.65
C ILE A 155 -6.48 -16.54 18.86
N PRO A 156 -6.34 -17.02 20.11
CA PRO A 156 -6.23 -18.45 20.38
C PRO A 156 -7.59 -19.13 20.12
N GLY A 157 -7.58 -20.20 19.33
CA GLY A 157 -8.79 -20.99 19.05
C GLY A 157 -8.77 -21.67 17.68
N PRO A 158 -9.80 -22.47 17.36
CA PRO A 158 -9.95 -23.11 16.05
C PRO A 158 -10.23 -22.10 14.92
N GLU A 159 -10.72 -20.91 15.26
CA GLU A 159 -10.84 -19.79 14.32
C GLU A 159 -9.50 -19.07 14.23
N LEU A 160 -8.80 -19.20 13.10
CA LEU A 160 -7.55 -18.51 12.78
C LEU A 160 -7.77 -16.99 12.63
N GLY A 161 -8.01 -16.30 13.74
CA GLY A 161 -8.27 -14.86 13.81
C GLY A 161 -7.10 -14.07 14.39
N TYR A 162 -7.20 -12.75 14.33
CA TYR A 162 -6.23 -11.85 14.95
C TYR A 162 -6.88 -10.53 15.37
N ASN A 163 -6.23 -9.83 16.29
CA ASN A 163 -6.61 -8.52 16.77
C ASN A 163 -5.44 -7.55 16.67
N ILE A 164 -5.69 -6.34 16.18
CA ILE A 164 -4.68 -5.29 16.06
C ILE A 164 -4.91 -4.30 17.20
N VAL A 165 -3.95 -4.22 18.11
CA VAL A 165 -4.01 -3.34 19.28
C VAL A 165 -2.91 -2.29 19.20
N GLU A 166 -3.16 -1.11 19.78
CA GLU A 166 -2.14 -0.09 19.91
C GLU A 166 -1.00 -0.62 20.79
N PHE A 167 0.24 -0.42 20.36
CA PHE A 167 1.41 -0.89 21.08
C PHE A 167 1.85 0.16 22.09
N THR A 168 1.90 -0.21 23.37
CA THR A 168 2.53 0.57 24.44
C THR A 168 3.60 -0.27 25.10
N ARG A 169 4.72 0.36 25.51
CA ARG A 169 5.82 -0.35 26.20
C ARG A 169 5.37 -0.96 27.52
N GLU A 170 4.36 -0.38 28.15
CA GLU A 170 3.74 -0.87 29.38
C GLU A 170 2.96 -2.17 29.16
N SER A 171 2.16 -2.25 28.09
CA SER A 171 1.39 -3.45 27.76
C SER A 171 2.22 -4.56 27.13
N PHE A 172 3.40 -4.24 26.59
CA PHE A 172 4.29 -5.18 25.89
C PHE A 172 5.78 -4.94 26.25
N PRO A 173 6.18 -5.22 27.51
CA PRO A 173 7.54 -5.01 27.95
C PRO A 173 8.52 -5.91 27.18
N GLY A 174 9.58 -5.31 26.63
CA GLY A 174 10.64 -6.03 25.90
C GLY A 174 10.31 -6.41 24.46
N GLU A 175 9.09 -6.15 23.98
CA GLU A 175 8.70 -6.43 22.60
C GLU A 175 8.83 -5.21 21.68
N LYS A 176 8.76 -5.47 20.37
CA LYS A 176 8.68 -4.45 19.31
C LYS A 176 7.29 -4.46 18.66
N PRO A 177 6.80 -3.30 18.18
CA PRO A 177 5.56 -3.24 17.42
C PRO A 177 5.68 -4.04 16.12
N THR A 178 4.54 -4.56 15.65
CA THR A 178 4.47 -5.28 14.36
C THR A 178 4.58 -4.31 13.19
N PHE A 179 3.91 -3.16 13.29
CA PHE A 179 3.98 -2.08 12.30
C PHE A 179 3.59 -0.73 12.93
N GLU A 180 3.80 0.36 12.20
CA GLU A 180 3.31 1.69 12.55
C GLU A 180 2.43 2.23 11.42
N GLY A 181 1.43 3.04 11.74
CA GLY A 181 0.57 3.65 10.72
C GLY A 181 -0.43 4.66 11.28
N TYR A 182 -1.21 5.24 10.38
CA TYR A 182 -2.29 6.17 10.69
C TYR A 182 -3.63 5.42 10.61
N GLN A 183 -4.27 5.21 11.76
CA GLN A 183 -5.50 4.45 11.83
C GLN A 183 -6.73 5.29 11.53
N LEU A 184 -7.50 4.85 10.54
CA LEU A 184 -8.79 5.42 10.18
C LEU A 184 -9.89 4.36 10.34
N ALA A 185 -10.82 4.61 11.25
CA ALA A 185 -12.01 3.79 11.40
C ALA A 185 -13.12 4.35 10.49
N LEU A 186 -13.50 3.57 9.49
CA LEU A 186 -14.57 3.87 8.54
C LEU A 186 -15.80 3.05 8.96
N SER A 187 -16.79 3.72 9.55
CA SER A 187 -18.05 3.09 9.96
C SER A 187 -19.17 3.32 8.96
N GLN A 188 -20.24 2.52 9.05
CA GLN A 188 -21.43 2.70 8.22
C GLN A 188 -22.28 3.91 8.65
N ASP A 189 -22.02 4.48 9.83
CA ASP A 189 -22.73 5.65 10.36
C ASP A 189 -22.28 6.95 9.69
N LEU A 190 -21.09 6.94 9.09
CA LEU A 190 -20.58 8.04 8.29
C LEU A 190 -21.53 8.32 7.11
N PRO A 191 -21.93 9.58 6.85
CA PRO A 191 -22.85 9.93 5.77
C PRO A 191 -22.37 9.44 4.39
N LYS A 192 -23.30 9.22 3.44
CA LYS A 192 -22.93 8.79 2.08
C LYS A 192 -22.42 10.00 1.29
N GLN A 193 -21.14 10.30 1.45
CA GLN A 193 -20.46 11.40 0.76
C GLN A 193 -19.04 11.00 0.36
N GLY A 194 -18.40 11.82 -0.47
CA GLY A 194 -16.98 11.66 -0.79
C GLY A 194 -16.12 12.04 0.41
N TYR A 195 -15.18 11.17 0.75
CA TYR A 195 -14.17 11.43 1.77
C TYR A 195 -12.81 11.60 1.12
N GLN A 196 -11.94 12.36 1.77
CA GLN A 196 -10.59 12.61 1.28
C GLN A 196 -9.60 12.53 2.43
N ILE A 197 -8.40 12.05 2.14
CA ILE A 197 -7.27 12.14 3.06
C ILE A 197 -6.18 13.04 2.48
N TYR A 198 -5.49 13.74 3.36
CA TYR A 198 -4.30 14.53 3.07
C TYR A 198 -3.25 14.32 4.16
N LEU A 199 -2.00 14.66 3.89
CA LEU A 199 -0.93 14.77 4.86
C LEU A 199 -0.62 16.23 5.16
N GLU A 200 -0.34 16.52 6.42
CA GLU A 200 0.06 17.84 6.89
C GLU A 200 1.38 17.74 7.65
N LYS A 201 2.40 18.51 7.28
CA LYS A 201 3.70 18.54 7.97
C LYS A 201 3.55 19.18 9.36
N LYS A 202 3.90 18.44 10.42
CA LYS A 202 3.80 18.87 11.82
C LYS A 202 4.56 20.16 12.13
N LYS A 203 5.74 20.34 11.53
CA LYS A 203 6.63 21.49 11.84
C LYS A 203 6.19 22.81 11.22
N LYS A 204 5.49 22.78 10.09
CA LYS A 204 5.17 23.99 9.29
C LYS A 204 3.68 24.16 9.00
N ASN A 205 2.83 23.22 9.44
CA ASN A 205 1.42 23.12 9.06
C ASN A 205 1.20 23.25 7.55
N ILE A 206 2.12 22.71 6.75
CA ILE A 206 2.02 22.71 5.30
C ILE A 206 1.25 21.46 4.87
N LEU A 207 0.15 21.69 4.14
CA LEU A 207 -0.61 20.63 3.49
C LEU A 207 0.16 20.10 2.28
N LEU A 208 0.29 18.77 2.18
CA LEU A 208 0.91 18.11 1.04
C LEU A 208 -0.20 17.75 0.03
N THR A 209 -0.43 18.60 -0.97
CA THR A 209 -1.51 18.41 -1.96
C THR A 209 -1.39 17.09 -2.73
N GLU A 210 -0.18 16.68 -3.07
CA GLU A 210 0.11 15.42 -3.79
C GLU A 210 -0.26 14.15 -3.01
N SER A 211 -0.46 14.29 -1.68
CA SER A 211 -0.89 13.20 -0.82
C SER A 211 -2.40 12.95 -0.85
N ARG A 212 -3.17 13.76 -1.59
CA ARG A 212 -4.63 13.61 -1.65
C ARG A 212 -5.02 12.21 -2.12
N ARG A 213 -5.91 11.53 -1.39
CA ARG A 213 -6.62 10.32 -1.88
C ARG A 213 -8.10 10.40 -1.58
N GLU A 214 -8.91 9.96 -2.54
CA GLU A 214 -10.35 9.83 -2.35
C GLU A 214 -10.69 8.50 -1.69
N ILE A 215 -11.60 8.54 -0.72
CA ILE A 215 -12.16 7.37 -0.05
C ILE A 215 -13.66 7.33 -0.32
N ARG A 216 -14.14 6.20 -0.85
CA ARG A 216 -15.56 5.94 -1.09
C ARG A 216 -16.07 4.82 -0.19
N LEU A 217 -17.10 5.14 0.60
CA LEU A 217 -17.79 4.17 1.42
C LEU A 217 -18.86 3.44 0.62
N ILE A 218 -18.72 2.13 0.50
CA ILE A 218 -19.72 1.26 -0.12
C ILE A 218 -20.66 0.77 0.97
N LYS A 219 -21.90 1.27 0.96
CA LYS A 219 -22.97 0.77 1.81
C LYS A 219 -23.84 -0.23 1.03
N LYS A 220 -24.13 -1.38 1.61
CA LYS A 220 -25.19 -2.30 1.13
C LYS A 220 -26.56 -1.70 1.47
N LYS A 221 -26.94 -0.61 0.82
CA LYS A 221 -28.32 -0.09 0.88
C LYS A 221 -29.01 -0.46 -0.42
N ASN A 222 -30.24 -0.97 -0.33
CA ASN A 222 -31.09 -1.41 -1.45
C ASN A 222 -30.66 -2.72 -2.17
N ALA A 223 -29.86 -3.59 -1.53
CA ALA A 223 -29.69 -4.96 -2.05
C ALA A 223 -31.05 -5.68 -2.22
N SER A 224 -32.01 -5.39 -1.34
CA SER A 224 -33.39 -5.85 -1.44
C SER A 224 -34.10 -5.43 -2.72
N PHE A 225 -33.76 -4.26 -3.28
CA PHE A 225 -34.33 -3.79 -4.54
C PHE A 225 -33.86 -4.61 -5.75
N LEU A 226 -32.61 -5.09 -5.70
CA LEU A 226 -32.09 -5.99 -6.73
C LEU A 226 -32.87 -7.33 -6.74
N TYR A 227 -33.30 -7.83 -5.57
CA TYR A 227 -34.16 -9.02 -5.50
C TYR A 227 -35.56 -8.77 -6.07
N TYR A 228 -36.15 -7.59 -5.86
CA TYR A 228 -37.43 -7.25 -6.49
C TYR A 228 -37.31 -7.16 -8.01
N LEU A 229 -36.22 -6.57 -8.52
CA LEU A 229 -35.90 -6.53 -9.95
C LEU A 229 -35.69 -7.93 -10.54
N SER A 230 -35.03 -8.84 -9.82
CA SER A 230 -34.81 -10.21 -10.31
C SER A 230 -36.08 -11.07 -10.31
N LEU A 231 -37.06 -10.75 -9.45
CA LEU A 231 -38.37 -11.41 -9.43
C LEU A 231 -39.35 -10.84 -10.46
N PHE A 232 -39.07 -9.66 -11.03
CA PHE A 232 -39.96 -9.01 -12.00
C PHE A 232 -40.33 -9.92 -13.20
N PRO A 233 -39.39 -10.64 -13.86
CA PRO A 233 -39.75 -11.55 -14.96
C PRO A 233 -40.67 -12.69 -14.54
N LEU A 234 -40.53 -13.21 -13.31
CA LEU A 234 -41.39 -14.27 -12.78
C LEU A 234 -42.82 -13.76 -12.53
N VAL A 235 -42.95 -12.55 -12.00
CA VAL A 235 -44.26 -11.90 -11.81
C VAL A 235 -44.95 -11.66 -13.16
N VAL A 236 -44.21 -11.13 -14.15
CA VAL A 236 -44.74 -10.96 -15.51
C VAL A 236 -45.14 -12.29 -16.13
N GLY A 237 -44.30 -13.32 -15.99
CA GLY A 237 -44.60 -14.68 -16.47
C GLY A 237 -45.87 -15.26 -15.84
N ALA A 238 -46.03 -15.12 -14.52
CA ALA A 238 -47.22 -15.58 -13.81
C ALA A 238 -48.49 -14.83 -14.27
N ILE A 239 -48.42 -13.51 -14.47
CA ILE A 239 -49.54 -12.71 -14.97
C ILE A 239 -49.93 -13.19 -16.38
N VAL A 240 -48.97 -13.38 -17.29
CA VAL A 240 -49.22 -13.87 -18.65
C VAL A 240 -49.85 -15.27 -18.63
N PHE A 241 -49.35 -16.15 -17.76
CA PHE A 241 -49.88 -17.51 -17.59
C PHE A 241 -51.34 -17.50 -17.12
N ILE A 242 -51.67 -16.70 -16.09
CA ILE A 242 -53.04 -16.58 -15.56
C ILE A 242 -53.99 -16.01 -16.63
N ILE A 243 -53.57 -14.99 -17.39
CA ILE A 243 -54.38 -14.42 -18.46
C ILE A 243 -54.65 -15.44 -19.56
N ARG A 244 -53.64 -16.23 -19.94
CA ARG A 244 -53.81 -17.31 -20.93
C ARG A 244 -54.75 -18.39 -20.43
N TRP A 245 -54.58 -18.84 -19.19
CA TRP A 245 -55.40 -19.91 -18.64
C TRP A 245 -56.90 -19.53 -18.59
N ARG A 246 -57.22 -18.31 -18.15
CA ARG A 246 -58.59 -17.78 -18.16
C ARG A 246 -59.21 -17.61 -19.55
N LYS A 247 -58.39 -17.52 -20.60
CA LYS A 247 -58.87 -17.48 -22.00
C LYS A 247 -59.09 -18.87 -22.60
N VAL A 248 -58.57 -19.93 -21.99
CA VAL A 248 -58.74 -21.33 -22.44
C VAL A 248 -59.95 -21.99 -21.77
N GLU A 249 -60.36 -21.53 -20.57
CA GLU A 249 -61.58 -21.99 -19.88
C GLU A 249 -62.87 -21.27 -20.33
N LYS A 250 -62.77 -20.30 -21.25
CA LYS A 250 -63.92 -19.70 -21.95
C LYS A 250 -63.97 -20.20 -23.37
#